data_AF-A0A821TIM4-F1
#
_entry.id   AF-A0A821TIM4-F1
#
_cell.length_a   1.000
_cell.length_b   1.000
_cell.length_c   1.000
_cell.angle_alpha   90.00
_cell.angle_beta   90.00
_cell.angle_gamma   90.00
#
_symmetry.space_group_name_H-M   'P 1'
#
loop_
_entity.id
_entity.type
_entity.pdbx_description
1 polymer ?
#
loop_
_entity_poly.entity_id
_entity_poly.type
_entity_poly.pdbx_seq_one_letter_code
_entity_poly.pdbx_strand_id
1 'polypeptide(L)'
;VDLLKDKREVIRNDELILLQILIVSNPDMQDIVASGKGFERLVEIFVREGFGDEVTVQYCLSVILNLLKGNQPIQRSFNQRYHIQRLADFLKFCSNDEKLWSTQKVTNVNLLLQIIRTLVSPENSSENIVAYQRTFEQY
;
A
#
# COMPACT_ATOMS: atom_id res chain seq x y z
N VAL A 1 -15.25 -1.64 1.35
CA VAL A 1 -14.45 -0.43 1.70
C VAL A 1 -14.96 0.29 2.95
N ASP A 2 -16.27 0.42 3.19
CA ASP A 2 -16.79 1.11 4.39
C ASP A 2 -16.50 0.38 5.71
N LEU A 3 -16.41 -0.95 5.67
CA LEU A 3 -16.02 -1.77 6.81
C LEU A 3 -14.56 -1.53 7.25
N LEU A 4 -13.70 -0.93 6.40
CA LEU A 4 -12.35 -0.52 6.81
C LEU A 4 -12.34 0.59 7.88
N LYS A 5 -13.47 1.29 8.06
CA LYS A 5 -13.66 2.32 9.10
C LYS A 5 -14.32 1.76 10.36
N ASP A 6 -14.65 0.48 10.40
CA ASP A 6 -15.28 -0.11 11.58
C ASP A 6 -14.34 0.00 12.79
N LYS A 7 -14.89 0.39 13.94
CA LYS A 7 -14.14 0.53 15.19
C LYS A 7 -13.71 -0.82 15.75
N ARG A 8 -14.40 -1.89 15.38
CA ARG A 8 -14.10 -3.26 15.80
C ARG A 8 -12.99 -3.79 14.92
N GLU A 9 -11.84 -4.01 15.54
CA GLU A 9 -10.63 -4.46 14.85
C GLU A 9 -10.85 -5.74 14.04
N VAL A 10 -11.59 -6.70 14.60
CA VAL A 10 -11.92 -7.98 13.97
C VAL A 10 -12.63 -7.77 12.62
N ILE A 11 -13.64 -6.90 12.57
CA ILE A 11 -14.40 -6.65 11.34
C ILE A 11 -13.54 -5.96 10.29
N ARG A 12 -12.74 -4.99 10.73
CA ARG A 12 -11.81 -4.28 9.84
C ARG A 12 -10.76 -5.23 9.26
N ASN A 13 -10.20 -6.11 10.07
CA ASN A 13 -9.18 -7.07 9.65
C ASN A 13 -9.77 -8.14 8.72
N ASP A 14 -10.98 -8.62 8.99
CA ASP A 14 -11.71 -9.54 8.10
C ASP A 14 -12.02 -8.89 6.74
N GLU A 15 -12.41 -7.60 6.72
CA GLU A 15 -12.59 -6.84 5.48
C GLU A 15 -11.28 -6.74 4.68
N LEU A 16 -10.11 -6.56 5.34
CA LEU A 16 -8.82 -6.54 4.64
C LEU A 16 -8.52 -7.87 3.94
N ILE A 17 -8.81 -8.99 4.62
CA ILE A 17 -8.65 -10.33 4.05
C ILE A 17 -9.63 -10.53 2.88
N LEU A 18 -10.89 -10.13 3.07
CA LEU A 18 -11.91 -10.21 2.02
C LEU A 18 -11.50 -9.41 0.78
N LEU A 19 -10.99 -8.18 0.98
CA LEU A 19 -10.51 -7.34 -0.11
C LEU A 19 -9.36 -8.00 -0.87
N GLN A 20 -8.41 -8.66 -0.20
CA GLN A 20 -7.34 -9.38 -0.88
C GLN A 20 -7.87 -10.47 -1.80
N ILE A 21 -8.92 -11.18 -1.41
CA ILE A 21 -9.51 -12.23 -2.23
C ILE A 21 -10.28 -11.63 -3.40
N LEU A 22 -11.04 -10.56 -3.16
CA LEU A 22 -11.94 -9.98 -4.17
C LEU A 22 -11.23 -9.23 -5.30
N ILE A 23 -10.11 -8.57 -5.01
CA ILE A 23 -9.40 -7.72 -6.00
C ILE A 23 -8.41 -8.49 -6.88
N VAL A 24 -8.07 -9.73 -6.50
CA VAL A 24 -7.10 -10.53 -7.25
C VAL A 24 -7.69 -10.86 -8.62
N SER A 25 -7.01 -10.40 -9.68
CA SER A 25 -7.39 -10.61 -11.07
C SER A 25 -8.80 -10.09 -11.44
N ASN A 26 -9.34 -9.13 -10.68
CA ASN A 26 -10.64 -8.52 -10.95
C ASN A 26 -10.52 -6.99 -11.07
N PRO A 27 -10.32 -6.46 -12.29
CA PRO A 27 -10.15 -5.02 -12.52
C PRO A 27 -11.33 -4.16 -12.05
N ASP A 28 -12.57 -4.65 -12.19
CA ASP A 28 -13.77 -3.91 -11.77
C ASP A 28 -13.79 -3.72 -10.26
N MET A 29 -13.45 -4.78 -9.50
CA MET A 29 -13.34 -4.70 -8.05
C MET A 29 -12.19 -3.79 -7.61
N GLN A 30 -11.07 -3.80 -8.34
CA GLN A 30 -9.96 -2.88 -8.08
C GLN A 30 -10.38 -1.42 -8.26
N ASP A 31 -11.14 -1.10 -9.32
CA ASP A 31 -11.63 0.25 -9.59
C ASP A 31 -12.64 0.73 -8.54
N ILE A 32 -13.56 -0.14 -8.11
CA ILE A 32 -14.49 0.15 -7.01
C ILE A 32 -13.73 0.50 -5.71
N VAL A 33 -12.69 -0.25 -5.39
CA VAL A 33 -11.88 0.00 -4.18
C VAL A 33 -11.08 1.30 -4.31
N ALA A 34 -10.47 1.55 -5.46
CA ALA A 34 -9.67 2.75 -5.71
C ALA A 34 -10.53 4.02 -5.66
N SER A 35 -11.70 4.02 -6.32
CA SER A 35 -12.64 5.14 -6.33
C SER A 35 -13.30 5.39 -4.96
N GLY A 36 -13.50 4.34 -4.15
CA GLY A 36 -14.12 4.40 -2.83
C GLY A 36 -13.25 4.95 -1.68
N LYS A 37 -12.14 5.63 -1.96
CA LYS A 37 -11.11 6.06 -0.98
C LYS A 37 -10.42 4.88 -0.28
N GLY A 38 -10.24 3.75 -0.99
CA GLY A 38 -9.56 2.57 -0.44
C GLY A 38 -8.13 2.87 0.01
N PHE A 39 -7.35 3.58 -0.82
CA PHE A 39 -5.96 3.92 -0.51
C PHE A 39 -5.80 4.76 0.75
N GLU A 40 -6.59 5.84 0.90
CA GLU A 40 -6.58 6.70 2.09
C GLU A 40 -6.78 5.86 3.37
N ARG A 41 -7.78 4.98 3.36
CA ARG A 41 -8.13 4.13 4.51
C ARG A 41 -7.04 3.09 4.80
N LEU A 42 -6.50 2.44 3.78
CA LEU A 42 -5.41 1.46 3.94
C LEU A 42 -4.16 2.11 4.55
N VAL A 43 -3.84 3.32 4.09
CA VAL A 43 -2.71 4.11 4.60
C VAL A 43 -2.94 4.54 6.06
N GLU A 44 -4.13 5.02 6.39
CA GLU A 44 -4.49 5.35 7.78
C GLU A 44 -4.38 4.14 8.71
N ILE A 45 -4.79 2.95 8.26
CA ILE A 45 -4.70 1.73 9.06
C ILE A 45 -3.24 1.42 9.38
N PHE A 46 -2.35 1.25 8.40
CA PHE A 46 -0.99 0.82 8.72
C PHE A 46 -0.17 1.89 9.48
N VAL A 47 -0.49 3.18 9.32
CA VAL A 47 0.09 4.25 10.14
C VAL A 47 -0.36 4.13 11.59
N ARG A 48 -1.65 3.84 11.83
CA ARG A 48 -2.20 3.66 13.19
C ARG A 48 -1.62 2.42 13.88
N GLU A 49 -1.43 1.32 13.16
CA GLU A 49 -0.89 0.06 13.71
C GLU A 49 0.63 0.14 13.99
N GLY A 50 1.31 1.26 13.70
CA GLY A 50 2.65 1.51 14.23
C GLY A 50 3.81 0.87 13.46
N PHE A 51 3.72 0.81 12.14
CA PHE A 51 4.81 0.45 11.20
C PHE A 51 5.61 -0.82 11.55
N GLY A 52 5.42 -1.88 10.78
CA GLY A 52 6.43 -2.94 10.65
C GLY A 52 6.11 -4.25 11.35
N ASP A 53 5.71 -4.27 12.61
CA ASP A 53 5.57 -5.55 13.34
C ASP A 53 4.16 -6.16 13.33
N GLU A 54 3.15 -5.41 12.88
CA GLU A 54 1.76 -5.87 12.86
C GLU A 54 1.40 -6.62 11.57
N VAL A 55 0.66 -7.73 11.70
CA VAL A 55 0.15 -8.50 10.55
C VAL A 55 -0.88 -7.68 9.76
N THR A 56 -1.64 -6.83 10.43
CA THR A 56 -2.59 -5.92 9.78
C THR A 56 -1.92 -5.00 8.76
N VAL A 57 -0.67 -4.57 9.03
CA VAL A 57 0.14 -3.79 8.08
C VAL A 57 0.44 -4.61 6.83
N GLN A 58 0.79 -5.89 6.99
CA GLN A 58 0.97 -6.81 5.86
C GLN A 58 -0.26 -6.82 4.98
N TYR A 59 -1.43 -6.99 5.59
CA TYR A 59 -2.66 -7.09 4.84
C TYR A 59 -2.99 -5.83 4.06
N CYS A 60 -2.74 -4.65 4.65
CA CYS A 60 -2.90 -3.38 3.96
C CYS A 60 -1.95 -3.27 2.76
N LEU A 61 -0.67 -3.58 2.94
CA LEU A 61 0.32 -3.53 1.86
C LEU A 61 0.00 -4.53 0.74
N SER A 62 -0.46 -5.74 1.07
CA SER A 62 -0.89 -6.72 0.08
C SER A 62 -2.08 -6.23 -0.75
N VAL A 63 -3.07 -5.58 -0.12
CA VAL A 63 -4.19 -4.96 -0.85
C VAL A 63 -3.67 -3.86 -1.77
N ILE A 64 -2.82 -2.96 -1.28
CA ILE A 64 -2.23 -1.87 -2.10
C ILE A 64 -1.47 -2.45 -3.29
N LEU A 65 -0.61 -3.46 -3.08
CA LEU A 65 0.16 -4.08 -4.15
C LEU A 65 -0.75 -4.69 -5.22
N ASN A 66 -1.81 -5.40 -4.82
CA ASN A 66 -2.76 -5.99 -5.75
C ASN A 66 -3.56 -4.95 -6.54
N LEU A 67 -3.88 -3.80 -5.95
CA LEU A 67 -4.54 -2.70 -6.66
C LEU A 67 -3.61 -2.08 -7.73
N LEU A 68 -2.30 -2.02 -7.47
CA LEU A 68 -1.34 -1.36 -8.36
C LEU A 68 -0.82 -2.27 -9.48
N LYS A 69 -0.68 -3.56 -9.22
CA LYS A 69 -0.04 -4.49 -10.15
C LYS A 69 -0.81 -4.60 -11.46
N GLY A 70 -0.16 -4.20 -12.55
CA GLY A 70 -0.74 -4.26 -13.90
C GLY A 70 -1.84 -3.23 -14.20
N ASN A 71 -2.13 -2.29 -13.30
CA ASN A 71 -3.24 -1.34 -13.45
C ASN A 71 -2.75 0.12 -13.45
N GLN A 72 -2.26 0.60 -14.59
CA GLN A 72 -1.70 1.95 -14.72
C GLN A 72 -2.69 3.09 -14.36
N PRO A 73 -3.99 3.04 -14.71
CA PRO A 73 -4.95 4.03 -14.23
C PRO A 73 -4.98 4.14 -12.69
N ILE A 74 -5.01 3.00 -12.00
CA ILE A 74 -5.00 2.97 -10.53
C ILE A 74 -3.64 3.44 -9.98
N GLN A 75 -2.51 3.08 -10.60
CA GLN A 75 -1.20 3.60 -10.20
C GLN A 75 -1.11 5.13 -10.30
N ARG A 76 -1.69 5.73 -11.36
CA ARG A 76 -1.77 7.19 -11.49
C ARG A 76 -2.64 7.80 -10.40
N SER A 77 -3.77 7.17 -10.06
CA SER A 77 -4.60 7.61 -8.93
C SER A 77 -3.88 7.46 -7.58
N PHE A 78 -2.99 6.47 -7.45
CA PHE A 78 -2.18 6.28 -6.25
C PHE A 78 -1.08 7.34 -6.10
N ASN A 79 -0.61 7.94 -7.22
CA ASN A 79 0.42 8.99 -7.28
C ASN A 79 0.02 10.34 -6.65
N GLN A 80 -0.80 10.32 -5.62
CA GLN A 80 -1.07 11.48 -4.81
C GLN A 80 0.03 11.64 -3.77
N ARG A 81 0.47 12.88 -3.58
CA ARG A 81 1.58 13.26 -2.69
C ARG A 81 1.50 12.60 -1.30
N TYR A 82 0.28 12.49 -0.75
CA TYR A 82 0.04 11.90 0.56
C TYR A 82 0.40 10.40 0.63
N HIS A 83 0.04 9.58 -0.35
CA HIS A 83 0.27 8.13 -0.28
C HIS A 83 1.76 7.78 -0.36
N ILE A 84 2.47 8.39 -1.33
CA ILE A 84 3.91 8.12 -1.53
C ILE A 84 4.73 8.62 -0.35
N GLN A 85 4.40 9.80 0.20
CA GLN A 85 5.05 10.30 1.41
C GLN A 85 4.93 9.31 2.57
N ARG A 86 3.75 8.70 2.76
CA ARG A 86 3.54 7.71 3.84
C ARG A 86 4.33 6.42 3.64
N LEU A 87 4.55 5.99 2.40
CA LEU A 87 5.45 4.88 2.11
C LEU A 87 6.92 5.24 2.43
N ALA A 88 7.35 6.46 2.11
CA ALA A 88 8.68 6.96 2.43
C ALA A 88 8.90 7.11 3.95
N ASP A 89 7.90 7.62 4.68
CA ASP A 89 7.91 7.71 6.14
C ASP A 89 8.10 6.31 6.77
N PHE A 90 7.42 5.29 6.24
CA PHE A 90 7.58 3.91 6.70
C PHE A 90 9.00 3.39 6.45
N LEU A 91 9.57 3.62 5.27
CA LEU A 91 10.98 3.25 5.01
C LEU A 91 11.94 3.92 5.98
N LYS A 92 11.79 5.22 6.24
CA LYS A 92 12.62 5.97 7.19
C LYS A 92 12.49 5.43 8.61
N PHE A 93 11.26 5.11 9.04
CA PHE A 93 11.01 4.49 10.33
C PHE A 93 11.76 3.16 10.46
N CYS A 94 11.70 2.30 9.43
CA CYS A 94 12.41 1.03 9.44
C CYS A 94 13.94 1.19 9.43
N SER A 95 14.47 2.15 8.66
CA SER A 95 15.91 2.41 8.57
C SER A 95 16.53 2.94 9.87
N ASN A 96 15.74 3.67 10.68
CA ASN A 96 16.19 4.20 11.98
C ASN A 96 15.98 3.21 13.14
N ASP A 97 15.40 2.03 12.88
CA ASP A 97 15.23 1.03 13.92
C ASP A 97 16.52 0.26 14.15
N GLU A 98 17.20 0.57 15.25
CA GLU A 98 18.44 -0.07 15.69
C GLU A 98 18.24 -1.50 16.24
N LYS A 99 16.98 -1.96 16.38
CA LYS A 99 16.66 -3.30 16.86
C LYS A 99 16.75 -4.35 15.76
N LEU A 100 16.93 -5.61 16.16
CA LEU A 100 16.81 -6.75 15.25
C LEU A 100 15.37 -6.82 14.72
N TRP A 101 15.23 -6.88 13.39
CA TRP A 101 13.92 -6.95 12.76
C TRP A 101 13.26 -8.31 12.96
N SER A 102 11.97 -8.29 13.31
CA SER A 102 11.12 -9.48 13.31
C SER A 102 10.90 -10.02 11.89
N THR A 103 10.51 -11.29 11.77
CA THR A 103 10.09 -11.87 10.48
C THR A 103 8.91 -11.12 9.87
N GLN A 104 8.01 -10.59 10.70
CA GLN A 104 6.85 -9.81 10.26
C GLN A 104 7.29 -8.47 9.66
N LYS A 105 8.24 -7.79 10.31
CA LYS A 105 8.83 -6.55 9.80
C LYS A 105 9.55 -6.73 8.47
N VAL A 106 10.34 -7.79 8.34
CA VAL A 106 10.98 -8.15 7.07
C VAL A 106 9.93 -8.37 5.98
N THR A 107 8.83 -9.07 6.28
CA THR A 107 7.73 -9.32 5.33
C THR A 107 7.06 -8.02 4.90
N ASN A 108 6.75 -7.14 5.85
CA ASN A 108 6.12 -5.84 5.59
C ASN A 108 7.03 -4.93 4.75
N VAL A 109 8.31 -4.84 5.07
CA VAL A 109 9.28 -4.06 4.28
C VAL A 109 9.43 -4.64 2.86
N ASN A 110 9.44 -5.96 2.70
CA ASN A 110 9.50 -6.58 1.38
C ASN A 110 8.27 -6.24 0.51
N LEU A 111 7.06 -6.21 1.10
CA LEU A 111 5.85 -5.79 0.39
C LEU A 111 5.91 -4.30 0.02
N LEU A 112 6.39 -3.46 0.93
CA LEU A 112 6.58 -2.03 0.70
C LEU A 112 7.53 -1.77 -0.48
N LEU A 113 8.67 -2.46 -0.51
CA LEU A 113 9.62 -2.37 -1.62
C LEU A 113 9.04 -2.89 -2.95
N GLN A 114 8.19 -3.92 -2.91
CA GLN A 114 7.48 -4.40 -4.10
C GLN A 114 6.48 -3.38 -4.65
N ILE A 115 5.79 -2.65 -3.78
CA ILE A 115 4.90 -1.54 -4.18
C ILE A 115 5.71 -0.47 -4.91
N ILE A 116 6.83 -0.03 -4.33
CA ILE A 116 7.71 0.98 -4.94
C ILE A 116 8.19 0.49 -6.32
N ARG A 117 8.68 -0.76 -6.41
CA ARG A 117 9.11 -1.36 -7.68
C ARG A 117 8.00 -1.46 -8.72
N THR A 118 6.75 -1.67 -8.29
CA THR A 118 5.59 -1.72 -9.17
C THR A 118 5.29 -0.36 -9.79
N LEU A 119 5.46 0.73 -9.04
CA LEU A 119 5.30 2.10 -9.55
C LEU A 119 6.39 2.43 -10.58
N VAL A 120 7.64 2.07 -10.33
CA VAL A 120 8.76 2.33 -11.27
C VAL A 120 9.07 1.15 -12.21
N SER A 121 8.10 0.26 -12.45
CA SER A 121 8.30 -0.91 -13.30
C SER A 121 8.60 -0.49 -14.75
N PRO A 122 9.55 -1.14 -15.46
CA PRO A 122 9.79 -0.93 -16.89
C PRO A 122 8.58 -1.21 -17.78
N GLU A 123 7.58 -1.95 -17.28
CA GLU A 123 6.31 -2.22 -17.95
C GLU A 123 5.40 -0.97 -17.99
N ASN A 124 5.69 0.04 -17.17
CA ASN A 124 4.97 1.30 -17.16
C ASN A 124 5.40 2.22 -18.31
N SER A 125 4.54 3.16 -18.69
CA SER A 125 4.94 4.20 -19.64
C SER A 125 6.10 5.02 -19.07
N SER A 126 7.01 5.47 -19.94
CA SER A 126 8.16 6.29 -19.56
C SER A 126 7.75 7.57 -18.81
N GLU A 127 6.65 8.19 -19.24
CA GLU A 127 6.04 9.35 -18.57
C GLU A 127 5.65 9.04 -17.12
N ASN A 128 4.97 7.92 -16.88
CA ASN A 128 4.57 7.51 -15.54
C ASN A 128 5.79 7.22 -14.67
N ILE A 129 6.78 6.49 -15.19
CA ILE A 129 8.02 6.18 -14.45
C ILE A 129 8.72 7.47 -13.97
N VAL A 130 8.92 8.43 -14.87
CA VAL A 130 9.55 9.72 -14.54
C VAL A 130 8.72 10.50 -13.51
N ALA A 131 7.39 10.47 -13.62
CA ALA A 131 6.51 11.12 -12.66
C ALA A 131 6.62 10.51 -11.24
N TYR A 132 6.67 9.18 -11.14
CA TYR A 132 6.84 8.50 -9.86
C TYR A 132 8.23 8.76 -9.27
N GLN A 133 9.30 8.68 -10.07
CA GLN A 133 10.68 8.95 -9.64
C GLN A 133 10.81 10.36 -9.04
N ARG A 134 10.32 11.38 -9.75
CA ARG A 134 10.33 12.77 -9.27
C ARG A 134 9.54 12.94 -7.97
N THR A 135 8.50 12.14 -7.76
CA THR A 135 7.71 12.20 -6.51
C THR A 135 8.48 11.57 -5.36
N PHE A 136 9.20 10.46 -5.59
CA PHE A 136 10.07 9.85 -4.58
C PHE A 136 11.28 10.74 -4.23
N GLU A 137 11.87 11.45 -5.19
CA GLU A 137 13.00 12.37 -4.97
C GLU A 137 12.69 13.53 -4.00
N GLN A 138 11.41 13.82 -3.77
CA GLN A 138 10.99 14.88 -2.84
C GLN A 138 11.05 14.48 -1.37
N TYR A 139 11.39 13.22 -1.06
CA TYR A 139 11.33 12.63 0.27
C TYR A 139 12.60 11.88 0.64
#